data_AF-A0A6B0SFQ6-F1
#
_entry.id   AF-A0A6B0SFQ6-F1
#
_cell.length_a   1.000
_cell.length_b   1.000
_cell.length_c   1.000
_cell.angle_alpha   90.00
_cell.angle_beta   90.00
_cell.angle_gamma   90.00
#
_symmetry.space_group_name_H-M   'P 1'
#
loop_
_entity.id
_entity.type
_entity.pdbx_description
1 polymer ?
#
loop_
_entity_poly.entity_id
_entity_poly.type
_entity_poly.pdbx_seq_one_letter_code
_entity_poly.pdbx_strand_id
1 'polypeptide(L)'
;MPPCGSALALLLAALALLCLLVLRLRRPGRRAVGARTLPGARGEDHGEEVDGGGPAGQFSDGREPLPGGCSLICKPSALAQCLLRALRRSAALEPGPRPWLSGPHLQTLCHFVLPVGPGSELAREYLQLADDGLVALDWVVGPGARGRRATNAGGLPAVLLVIPNAWGRLTRNVLGLCLLALERGYYPVIFHRRGHHGCPLVSPRLQPFGDPSDLKEAITYIRFRHPAAPLFAVSEGSGSALLLSYLGECGSSSYMTGAACISPVLRCREWFEAGLPWPYERGFLLHQKIALSRWVMGAADAVGRGLGLGNSSAWY
;
A
#
# COMPACT_ATOMS: atom_id res chain seq x y z
N MET A 1 3.44 -37.50 -11.87
CA MET A 1 3.29 -36.21 -11.16
C MET A 1 4.54 -35.38 -11.39
N PRO A 2 4.47 -34.18 -12.00
CA PRO A 2 5.68 -33.48 -12.40
C PRO A 2 6.33 -32.74 -11.22
N PRO A 3 7.67 -32.66 -11.17
CA PRO A 3 8.45 -32.06 -10.09
C PRO A 3 8.59 -30.53 -10.24
N CYS A 4 7.52 -29.82 -10.59
CA CYS A 4 7.60 -28.36 -10.79
C CYS A 4 7.68 -27.56 -9.47
N GLY A 5 7.18 -28.13 -8.36
CA GLY A 5 7.17 -27.43 -7.06
C GLY A 5 8.56 -27.30 -6.43
N SER A 6 9.40 -28.32 -6.56
CA SER A 6 10.77 -28.32 -6.03
C SER A 6 11.68 -27.39 -6.81
N ALA A 7 11.55 -27.34 -8.14
CA ALA A 7 12.33 -26.43 -8.98
C ALA A 7 12.02 -24.95 -8.67
N LEU A 8 10.74 -24.61 -8.45
CA LEU A 8 10.34 -23.24 -8.10
C LEU A 8 10.84 -22.84 -6.69
N ALA A 9 10.75 -23.77 -5.73
CA ALA A 9 11.24 -23.54 -4.37
C ALA A 9 12.77 -23.35 -4.34
N LEU A 10 13.51 -24.14 -5.12
CA LEU A 10 14.96 -24.01 -5.26
C LEU A 10 15.35 -22.70 -5.95
N LEU A 11 14.58 -22.25 -6.95
CA LEU A 11 14.84 -21.00 -7.65
C LEU A 11 14.59 -19.78 -6.73
N LEU A 12 13.52 -19.83 -5.93
CA LEU A 12 13.23 -18.80 -4.93
C LEU A 12 14.25 -18.79 -3.79
N ALA A 13 14.71 -19.95 -3.34
CA ALA A 13 15.77 -20.07 -2.33
C ALA A 13 17.12 -19.55 -2.87
N ALA A 14 17.46 -19.86 -4.12
CA ALA A 14 18.66 -19.37 -4.79
C ALA A 14 18.64 -17.85 -4.96
N LEU A 15 17.49 -17.28 -5.35
CA LEU A 15 17.32 -15.82 -5.44
C LEU A 15 17.41 -15.14 -4.06
N ALA A 16 16.87 -15.75 -3.01
CA ALA A 16 16.97 -15.24 -1.65
C ALA A 16 18.42 -15.26 -1.13
N LEU A 17 19.16 -16.35 -1.40
CA LEU A 17 20.58 -16.49 -1.07
C LEU A 17 21.45 -15.48 -1.82
N LEU A 18 21.20 -15.28 -3.12
CA LEU A 18 21.92 -14.29 -3.92
C LEU A 18 21.70 -12.86 -3.38
N CYS A 19 20.47 -12.56 -2.97
CA CYS A 19 20.11 -11.26 -2.40
C CYS A 19 20.77 -11.02 -1.03
N LEU A 20 20.83 -12.05 -0.18
CA LEU A 20 21.55 -12.01 1.10
C LEU A 20 23.07 -11.84 0.91
N LEU A 21 23.65 -12.48 -0.11
CA LEU A 21 25.07 -12.37 -0.45
C LEU A 21 25.42 -10.94 -0.90
N VAL A 22 24.59 -10.33 -1.73
CA VAL A 22 24.73 -8.94 -2.18
C VAL A 22 24.60 -7.95 -1.01
N LEU A 23 23.73 -8.22 -0.04
CA LEU A 23 23.61 -7.41 1.19
C LEU A 23 24.82 -7.56 2.12
N ARG A 24 25.43 -8.75 2.20
CA ARG A 24 26.66 -9.01 2.98
C ARG A 24 27.88 -8.29 2.40
N LEU A 25 27.97 -8.21 1.07
CA LEU A 25 29.02 -7.46 0.36
C LEU A 25 28.86 -5.94 0.50
N ARG A 26 27.75 -5.46 1.05
CA ARG A 26 27.43 -4.04 1.22
C ARG A 26 27.82 -3.46 2.59
N ARG A 27 28.69 -4.12 3.36
CA ARG A 27 29.29 -3.50 4.56
C ARG A 27 30.18 -2.33 4.12
N PRO A 28 29.98 -1.10 4.62
CA PRO A 28 30.75 0.04 4.16
C PRO A 28 32.18 -0.04 4.72
N GLY A 29 33.13 -0.36 3.85
CA GLY A 29 34.54 -0.05 4.04
C GLY A 29 34.75 1.46 4.05
N ARG A 30 35.60 1.92 4.97
CA ARG A 30 35.91 3.32 5.27
C ARG A 30 36.39 4.12 4.03
N ARG A 31 36.09 5.43 4.10
CA ARG A 31 36.48 6.55 3.21
C ARG A 31 37.85 6.44 2.52
N ALA A 32 37.90 6.94 1.28
CA ALA A 32 39.03 7.73 0.77
C ALA A 32 38.52 8.89 -0.10
N VAL A 33 39.19 10.02 0.04
CA VAL A 33 38.93 11.36 -0.51
C VAL A 33 39.62 11.53 -1.87
N GLY A 34 39.05 12.34 -2.77
CA GLY A 34 39.72 12.89 -3.97
C GLY A 34 38.71 13.10 -5.09
N ALA A 35 38.26 14.32 -5.42
CA ALA A 35 38.94 15.41 -6.16
C ALA A 35 38.22 15.62 -7.51
N ARG A 36 37.95 16.89 -7.81
CA ARG A 36 37.28 17.49 -8.98
C ARG A 36 37.72 16.93 -10.34
N THR A 37 36.80 16.95 -11.32
CA THR A 37 36.80 17.87 -12.50
C THR A 37 35.56 17.70 -13.39
N LEU A 38 34.99 18.83 -13.82
CA LEU A 38 34.07 18.97 -14.97
C LEU A 38 34.92 19.11 -16.25
N PRO A 39 34.47 18.64 -17.42
CA PRO A 39 33.90 19.54 -18.46
C PRO A 39 32.79 18.83 -19.27
N GLY A 40 31.99 19.39 -20.17
CA GLY A 40 31.92 20.64 -20.91
C GLY A 40 30.93 20.39 -22.06
N ALA A 41 30.12 21.40 -22.41
CA ALA A 41 29.02 21.31 -23.38
C ALA A 41 29.45 21.24 -24.85
N ARG A 42 28.61 20.62 -25.69
CA ARG A 42 28.37 20.76 -27.16
C ARG A 42 27.20 19.80 -27.47
N GLY A 43 26.15 20.07 -28.25
CA GLY A 43 25.85 21.09 -29.26
C GLY A 43 25.35 20.33 -30.51
N GLU A 44 24.24 20.79 -31.11
CA GLU A 44 23.62 20.39 -32.41
C GLU A 44 22.69 19.15 -32.43
N ASP A 45 21.67 19.03 -33.29
CA ASP A 45 20.65 19.95 -33.85
C ASP A 45 19.58 19.06 -34.57
N HIS A 46 18.38 19.61 -34.72
CA HIS A 46 17.28 19.31 -35.67
C HIS A 46 16.75 17.88 -36.02
N GLY A 47 15.42 17.77 -35.93
CA GLY A 47 14.57 16.84 -36.69
C GLY A 47 13.08 17.19 -36.52
N GLU A 48 12.47 17.75 -37.57
CA GLU A 48 11.05 18.10 -37.69
C GLU A 48 10.13 16.87 -37.63
N GLU A 49 8.95 16.99 -37.03
CA GLU A 49 7.82 16.10 -37.36
C GLU A 49 6.45 16.81 -37.22
N VAL A 50 5.91 17.13 -38.39
CA VAL A 50 4.52 17.05 -38.89
C VAL A 50 3.34 17.17 -37.90
N ASP A 51 2.55 18.20 -38.17
CA ASP A 51 1.22 18.53 -37.65
C ASP A 51 0.13 17.53 -38.12
N GLY A 52 -0.72 17.10 -37.19
CA GLY A 52 -1.79 16.12 -37.39
C GLY A 52 -2.85 16.26 -36.31
N GLY A 53 -3.65 17.32 -36.40
CA GLY A 53 -4.69 17.68 -35.44
C GLY A 53 -5.86 16.70 -35.34
N GLY A 54 -6.22 16.35 -34.11
CA GLY A 54 -7.50 15.78 -33.68
C GLY A 54 -7.82 16.27 -32.26
N PRO A 55 -9.11 16.50 -31.89
CA PRO A 55 -9.45 17.35 -30.75
C PRO A 55 -9.37 16.56 -29.43
N ALA A 56 -8.19 16.50 -28.84
CA ALA A 56 -8.03 16.12 -27.44
C ALA A 56 -8.20 17.38 -26.57
N GLY A 57 -9.16 17.36 -25.65
CA GLY A 57 -9.47 18.47 -24.75
C GLY A 57 -8.21 19.03 -24.10
N GLN A 58 -7.96 20.32 -24.32
CA GLN A 58 -6.87 21.08 -23.73
C GLN A 58 -7.02 21.13 -22.20
N PHE A 59 -6.51 20.11 -21.52
CA PHE A 59 -5.91 20.33 -20.21
C PHE A 59 -4.60 21.06 -20.48
N SER A 60 -4.54 22.34 -20.13
CA SER A 60 -3.30 23.12 -20.15
C SER A 60 -2.20 22.28 -19.47
N ASP A 61 -1.07 22.10 -20.15
CA ASP A 61 0.03 21.22 -19.77
C ASP A 61 0.74 21.78 -18.51
N GLY A 62 0.07 21.70 -17.36
CA GLY A 62 0.49 22.24 -16.06
C GLY A 62 1.58 21.40 -15.40
N ARG A 63 2.55 20.95 -16.19
CA ARG A 63 3.61 20.04 -15.78
C ARG A 63 4.81 20.84 -15.30
N GLU A 64 4.91 20.99 -13.99
CA GLU A 64 6.03 21.71 -13.38
C GLU A 64 7.18 20.73 -13.06
N PRO A 65 8.41 20.99 -13.57
CA PRO A 65 9.55 20.13 -13.31
C PRO A 65 10.02 20.25 -11.85
N LEU A 66 10.44 19.11 -11.30
CA LEU A 66 11.00 18.95 -9.96
C LEU A 66 12.39 18.31 -10.04
N PRO A 67 13.22 18.43 -8.98
CA PRO A 67 14.49 17.72 -8.89
C PRO A 67 14.33 16.21 -9.13
N GLY A 68 15.39 15.57 -9.66
CA GLY A 68 15.44 14.12 -9.84
C GLY A 68 14.64 13.55 -11.02
N GLY A 69 14.11 14.41 -11.90
CA GLY A 69 13.30 14.00 -13.06
C GLY A 69 11.82 13.76 -12.72
N CYS A 70 11.37 14.20 -11.54
CA CYS A 70 9.96 14.17 -11.17
C CYS A 70 9.21 15.36 -11.80
N SER A 71 7.91 15.19 -12.01
CA SER A 71 7.02 16.27 -12.46
C SER A 71 5.76 16.29 -11.63
N LEU A 72 5.33 17.47 -11.19
CA LEU A 72 4.03 17.63 -10.54
C LEU A 72 2.98 17.92 -11.61
N ILE A 73 1.90 17.14 -11.59
CA ILE A 73 0.72 17.36 -12.42
C ILE A 73 -0.42 17.69 -11.47
N CYS A 74 -0.88 18.94 -11.50
CA CYS A 74 -1.94 19.41 -10.62
C CYS A 74 -2.70 20.58 -11.25
N LYS A 75 -3.97 20.74 -10.86
CA LYS A 75 -4.73 21.95 -11.19
C LYS A 75 -4.08 23.16 -10.49
N PRO A 76 -3.94 24.30 -11.18
CA PRO A 76 -3.41 25.52 -10.57
C PRO A 76 -4.22 25.90 -9.33
N SER A 77 -3.57 25.96 -8.18
CA SER A 77 -4.19 26.33 -6.90
C SER A 77 -3.13 26.84 -5.92
N ALA A 78 -3.55 27.55 -4.87
CA ALA A 78 -2.64 28.00 -3.81
C ALA A 78 -1.95 26.80 -3.12
N LEU A 79 -2.68 25.69 -2.98
CA LEU A 79 -2.15 24.43 -2.45
C LEU A 79 -1.10 23.84 -3.39
N ALA A 80 -1.35 23.80 -4.70
CA ALA A 80 -0.37 23.35 -5.69
C ALA A 80 0.93 24.16 -5.62
N GLN A 81 0.84 25.49 -5.52
CA GLN A 81 2.02 26.36 -5.39
C GLN A 81 2.77 26.14 -4.07
N CYS A 82 2.04 25.87 -2.98
CA CYS A 82 2.64 25.50 -1.70
C CYS A 82 3.40 24.17 -1.80
N LEU A 83 2.77 23.15 -2.39
CA LEU A 83 3.37 21.83 -2.62
C LEU A 83 4.61 21.93 -3.50
N LEU A 84 4.56 22.68 -4.61
CA LEU A 84 5.73 22.89 -5.48
C LEU A 84 6.91 23.47 -4.72
N ARG A 85 6.68 24.51 -3.90
CA ARG A 85 7.73 25.12 -3.08
C ARG A 85 8.30 24.14 -2.05
N ALA A 86 7.44 23.32 -1.43
CA ALA A 86 7.87 22.31 -0.47
C ALA A 86 8.67 21.18 -1.13
N LEU A 87 8.20 20.67 -2.29
CA LEU A 87 8.84 19.59 -3.04
C LEU A 87 10.19 20.03 -3.61
N ARG A 88 10.31 21.25 -4.14
CA ARG A 88 11.59 21.80 -4.62
C ARG A 88 12.66 21.91 -3.53
N ARG A 89 12.25 22.02 -2.25
CA ARG A 89 13.16 22.09 -1.10
C ARG A 89 13.43 20.71 -0.47
N SER A 90 12.74 19.67 -0.93
CA SER A 90 12.83 18.35 -0.33
C SER A 90 14.04 17.59 -0.85
N ALA A 91 14.95 17.24 0.05
CA ALA A 91 16.08 16.37 -0.24
C ALA A 91 15.65 14.94 -0.70
N ALA A 92 14.39 14.57 -0.50
CA ALA A 92 13.86 13.27 -0.94
C ALA A 92 13.71 13.14 -2.47
N LEU A 93 13.68 14.27 -3.19
CA LEU A 93 13.63 14.32 -4.65
C LEU A 93 15.00 14.50 -5.30
N GLU A 94 16.07 14.64 -4.50
CA GLU A 94 17.42 14.73 -5.03
C GLU A 94 17.79 13.41 -5.73
N PRO A 95 18.42 13.46 -6.92
CA PRO A 95 18.82 12.26 -7.66
C PRO A 95 19.90 11.49 -6.88
N GLY A 96 19.48 10.51 -6.09
CA GLY A 96 20.37 9.57 -5.43
C GLY A 96 20.82 8.44 -6.37
N PRO A 97 21.93 7.74 -6.08
CA PRO A 97 22.38 6.60 -6.86
C PRO A 97 21.30 5.52 -6.89
N ARG A 98 20.71 5.32 -8.08
CA ARG A 98 19.71 4.30 -8.33
C ARG A 98 20.41 2.93 -8.24
N PRO A 99 20.13 2.09 -7.22
CA PRO A 99 20.75 0.77 -7.15
C PRO A 99 20.34 -0.04 -8.39
N TRP A 100 21.19 -0.99 -8.78
CA TRP A 100 21.00 -1.90 -9.92
C TRP A 100 19.65 -2.67 -9.92
N LEU A 101 18.91 -2.61 -8.80
CA LEU A 101 17.55 -3.10 -8.62
C LEU A 101 16.43 -2.17 -9.15
N SER A 102 16.76 -1.10 -9.88
CA SER A 102 15.83 -0.02 -10.26
C SER A 102 14.83 -0.37 -11.39
N GLY A 103 14.63 -1.66 -11.68
CA GLY A 103 13.56 -2.09 -12.56
C GLY A 103 12.21 -2.09 -11.82
N PRO A 104 11.12 -1.55 -12.40
CA PRO A 104 9.81 -1.47 -11.74
C PRO A 104 9.28 -2.86 -11.33
N HIS A 105 9.55 -3.88 -12.14
CA HIS A 105 9.17 -5.26 -11.87
C HIS A 105 9.99 -5.88 -10.73
N LEU A 106 11.29 -5.60 -10.66
CA LEU A 106 12.15 -6.16 -9.61
C LEU A 106 11.87 -5.52 -8.27
N GLN A 107 11.61 -4.21 -8.24
CA GLN A 107 11.09 -3.52 -7.06
C GLN A 107 9.79 -4.19 -6.58
N THR A 108 8.82 -4.35 -7.48
CA THR A 108 7.53 -4.99 -7.18
C THR A 108 7.72 -6.42 -6.65
N LEU A 109 8.53 -7.25 -7.32
CA LEU A 109 8.79 -8.63 -6.93
C LEU A 109 9.48 -8.72 -5.56
N CYS A 110 10.52 -7.91 -5.32
CA CYS A 110 11.18 -7.86 -4.02
C CYS A 110 10.21 -7.47 -2.90
N HIS A 111 9.26 -6.58 -3.17
CA HIS A 111 8.23 -6.21 -2.18
C HIS A 111 7.26 -7.36 -1.85
N PHE A 112 6.96 -8.23 -2.81
CA PHE A 112 6.06 -9.37 -2.60
C PHE A 112 6.74 -10.62 -2.03
N VAL A 113 8.01 -10.84 -2.37
CA VAL A 113 8.76 -12.05 -2.02
C VAL A 113 9.48 -11.91 -0.67
N LEU A 114 10.03 -10.74 -0.36
CA LEU A 114 10.80 -10.56 0.88
C LEU A 114 9.87 -10.54 2.10
N PRO A 115 10.25 -11.20 3.20
CA PRO A 115 9.46 -11.17 4.42
C PRO A 115 9.40 -9.74 4.98
N VAL A 116 8.28 -9.42 5.61
CA VAL A 116 8.14 -8.20 6.41
C VAL A 116 9.13 -8.31 7.56
N GLY A 117 10.00 -7.31 7.73
CA GLY A 117 11.03 -7.32 8.76
C GLY A 117 10.41 -7.35 10.17
N PRO A 118 11.08 -8.01 11.14
CA PRO A 118 10.64 -7.96 12.54
C PRO A 118 10.84 -6.53 13.07
N GLY A 119 9.84 -5.95 13.72
CA GLY A 119 10.06 -4.65 14.36
C GLY A 119 8.85 -3.84 14.83
N SER A 120 7.63 -4.18 14.40
CA SER A 120 6.43 -3.50 14.88
C SER A 120 5.50 -4.46 15.61
N GLU A 121 5.11 -4.08 16.81
CA GLU A 121 4.00 -4.73 17.49
C GLU A 121 2.71 -4.22 16.83
N LEU A 122 1.92 -5.13 16.25
CA LEU A 122 0.62 -4.80 15.66
C LEU A 122 -0.46 -5.18 16.66
N ALA A 123 -1.11 -4.18 17.24
CA ALA A 123 -2.27 -4.40 18.09
C ALA A 123 -3.49 -4.53 17.17
N ARG A 124 -3.91 -5.78 16.92
CA ARG A 124 -5.08 -6.08 16.11
C ARG A 124 -6.37 -5.82 16.87
N GLU A 125 -7.27 -5.11 16.23
CA GLU A 125 -8.64 -4.89 16.65
C GLU A 125 -9.60 -5.40 15.56
N TYR A 126 -10.65 -6.11 15.95
CA TYR A 126 -11.69 -6.54 15.04
C TYR A 126 -12.89 -5.60 15.18
N LEU A 127 -13.31 -5.01 14.06
CA LEU A 127 -14.49 -4.17 13.99
C LEU A 127 -15.63 -4.99 13.37
N GLN A 128 -16.70 -5.15 14.14
CA GLN A 128 -17.97 -5.68 13.64
C GLN A 128 -18.70 -4.58 12.90
N LEU A 129 -19.09 -4.88 11.66
CA LEU A 129 -19.82 -4.01 10.76
C LEU A 129 -21.32 -4.20 10.95
N ALA A 130 -22.12 -3.28 10.40
CA ALA A 130 -23.57 -3.29 10.52
C ALA A 130 -24.24 -4.54 9.91
N ASP A 131 -23.58 -5.22 8.98
CA ASP A 131 -24.04 -6.46 8.36
C ASP A 131 -23.48 -7.73 9.02
N ASP A 132 -23.05 -7.61 10.28
CA ASP A 132 -22.37 -8.65 11.07
C ASP A 132 -21.06 -9.16 10.43
N GLY A 133 -20.54 -8.44 9.43
CA GLY A 133 -19.20 -8.64 8.90
C GLY A 133 -18.12 -8.27 9.90
N LEU A 134 -16.93 -8.84 9.73
CA LEU A 134 -15.74 -8.45 10.48
C LEU A 134 -14.67 -7.92 9.55
N VAL A 135 -14.11 -6.77 9.92
CA VAL A 135 -12.87 -6.21 9.36
C VAL A 135 -11.83 -6.09 10.47
N ALA A 136 -10.55 -6.08 10.09
CA ALA A 136 -9.47 -5.95 11.06
C ALA A 136 -8.76 -4.60 10.90
N LEU A 137 -8.48 -3.97 12.03
CA LEU A 137 -7.68 -2.76 12.16
C LEU A 137 -6.41 -3.11 12.93
N ASP A 138 -5.26 -3.06 12.26
CA ASP A 138 -3.98 -3.32 12.90
C ASP A 138 -3.34 -1.98 13.29
N TRP A 139 -3.34 -1.65 14.58
CA TRP A 139 -2.71 -0.45 15.11
C TRP A 139 -1.22 -0.70 15.29
N VAL A 140 -0.37 0.12 14.67
CA VAL A 140 1.08 -0.09 14.75
C VAL A 140 1.62 0.55 16.04
N VAL A 141 2.09 -0.28 16.95
CA VAL A 141 2.71 0.13 18.21
C VAL A 141 4.23 0.01 18.05
N GLY A 142 4.92 1.15 18.14
CA GLY A 142 6.38 1.20 18.12
C GLY A 142 6.96 1.43 19.51
N PRO A 143 8.22 1.00 19.77
CA PRO A 143 8.91 1.23 21.04
C PRO A 143 9.08 2.73 21.40
N GLY A 144 8.80 3.65 20.47
CA GLY A 144 8.85 5.10 20.68
C GLY A 144 7.58 5.73 21.26
N ALA A 145 6.45 5.01 21.33
CA ALA A 145 5.17 5.60 21.75
C ALA A 145 5.11 6.00 23.23
N ARG A 146 6.00 5.47 24.07
CA ARG A 146 6.10 5.83 25.50
C ARG A 146 7.17 6.88 25.83
N GLY A 147 8.08 7.21 24.90
CA GLY A 147 9.31 7.94 25.22
C GLY A 147 9.42 9.37 24.68
N ARG A 148 8.73 9.70 23.58
CA ARG A 148 8.74 11.05 23.02
C ARG A 148 7.41 11.72 23.36
N ARG A 149 7.37 12.36 24.55
CA ARG A 149 6.36 13.39 24.83
C ARG A 149 6.27 14.26 23.57
N ALA A 150 5.06 14.35 23.03
CA ALA A 150 4.71 15.30 22.00
C ALA A 150 5.28 16.67 22.42
N THR A 151 6.39 17.09 21.81
CA THR A 151 6.97 18.41 22.02
C THR A 151 6.22 19.47 21.21
N ASN A 152 4.94 19.25 20.93
CA ASN A 152 4.06 20.21 20.29
C ASN A 152 2.78 20.29 21.12
N ALA A 153 2.72 21.37 21.92
CA ALA A 153 1.52 22.04 22.43
C ALA A 153 0.18 21.29 22.22
N GLY A 154 -0.28 20.57 23.24
CA GLY A 154 -1.70 20.30 23.52
C GLY A 154 -2.56 19.54 22.49
N GLY A 155 -2.05 19.15 21.33
CA GLY A 155 -2.81 18.50 20.27
C GLY A 155 -2.81 16.96 20.39
N LEU A 156 -3.94 16.33 20.10
CA LEU A 156 -4.02 14.87 19.93
C LEU A 156 -3.21 14.43 18.69
N PRO A 157 -2.52 13.27 18.73
CA PRO A 157 -1.74 12.78 17.60
C PRO A 157 -2.64 12.50 16.39
N ALA A 158 -2.19 12.90 15.20
CA ALA A 158 -2.89 12.69 13.95
C ALA A 158 -2.98 11.19 13.61
N VAL A 159 -4.14 10.71 13.19
CA VAL A 159 -4.33 9.30 12.82
C VAL A 159 -4.03 9.11 11.33
N LEU A 160 -3.24 8.11 10.98
CA LEU A 160 -2.88 7.77 9.60
C LEU A 160 -3.47 6.40 9.22
N LEU A 161 -4.56 6.40 8.48
CA LEU A 161 -5.18 5.19 7.94
C LEU A 161 -4.42 4.71 6.71
N VAL A 162 -3.88 3.50 6.74
CA VAL A 162 -3.14 2.89 5.64
C VAL A 162 -3.97 1.76 5.02
N ILE A 163 -4.23 1.87 3.71
CA ILE A 163 -5.01 0.91 2.93
C ILE A 163 -4.02 0.10 2.06
N PRO A 164 -3.75 -1.16 2.42
CA PRO A 164 -2.85 -2.01 1.66
C PRO A 164 -3.48 -2.43 0.33
N ASN A 165 -2.66 -3.07 -0.50
CA ASN A 165 -3.09 -3.64 -1.77
C ASN A 165 -4.08 -4.81 -1.59
N ALA A 166 -4.74 -5.19 -2.69
CA ALA A 166 -5.75 -6.25 -2.73
C ALA A 166 -5.20 -7.68 -2.58
N TRP A 167 -3.89 -7.90 -2.43
CA TRP A 167 -3.35 -9.25 -2.15
C TRP A 167 -3.61 -9.69 -0.71
N GLY A 168 -4.03 -8.80 0.19
CA GLY A 168 -4.36 -9.19 1.57
C GLY A 168 -3.15 -9.60 2.41
N ARG A 169 -1.96 -9.25 1.96
CA ARG A 169 -0.70 -9.41 2.70
C ARG A 169 -0.15 -8.04 3.06
N LEU A 170 0.40 -7.95 4.26
CA LEU A 170 1.17 -6.78 4.67
C LEU A 170 2.48 -6.74 3.86
N THR A 171 2.76 -5.62 3.19
CA THR A 171 4.00 -5.41 2.44
C THR A 171 5.02 -4.65 3.28
N ARG A 172 6.30 -4.79 2.94
CA ARG A 172 7.39 -4.06 3.59
C ARG A 172 7.22 -2.53 3.47
N ASN A 173 6.65 -2.05 2.37
CA ASN A 173 6.43 -0.62 2.15
C ASN A 173 5.35 -0.06 3.06
N VAL A 174 4.22 -0.77 3.20
CA VAL A 174 3.16 -0.39 4.13
C VAL A 174 3.72 -0.33 5.55
N LEU A 175 4.50 -1.34 5.97
CA LEU A 175 5.08 -1.31 7.31
C LEU A 175 6.14 -0.20 7.47
N GLY A 176 7.02 -0.03 6.49
CA GLY A 176 8.02 1.04 6.50
C GLY A 176 7.38 2.43 6.56
N LEU A 177 6.28 2.63 5.84
CA LEU A 177 5.48 3.85 5.91
C LEU A 177 4.89 4.05 7.32
N CYS A 178 4.36 2.99 7.94
CA CYS A 178 3.83 3.08 9.30
C CYS A 178 4.92 3.41 10.33
N LEU A 179 6.10 2.81 10.22
CA LEU A 179 7.23 3.12 11.11
C LEU A 179 7.69 4.57 10.95
N LEU A 180 7.81 5.06 9.71
CA LEU A 180 8.12 6.47 9.44
C LEU A 180 7.01 7.41 9.96
N ALA A 181 5.75 7.00 9.86
CA ALA A 181 4.63 7.75 10.41
C ALA A 181 4.71 7.85 11.94
N LEU A 182 5.05 6.75 12.63
CA LEU A 182 5.29 6.74 14.07
C LEU A 182 6.44 7.67 14.47
N GLU A 183 7.56 7.65 13.74
CA GLU A 183 8.69 8.55 13.98
C GLU A 183 8.32 10.03 13.83
N ARG A 184 7.35 10.31 12.95
CA ARG A 184 6.81 11.65 12.68
C ARG A 184 5.68 12.05 13.64
N GLY A 185 5.31 11.19 14.59
CA GLY A 185 4.27 11.47 15.60
C GLY A 185 2.83 11.21 15.14
N TYR A 186 2.65 10.49 14.02
CA TYR A 186 1.34 10.00 13.61
C TYR A 186 1.01 8.69 14.32
N TYR A 187 -0.28 8.38 14.41
CA TYR A 187 -0.80 7.12 14.90
C TYR A 187 -1.32 6.28 13.71
N PRO A 188 -0.48 5.40 13.12
CA PRO A 188 -0.87 4.65 11.94
C PRO A 188 -1.75 3.44 12.26
N VAL A 189 -2.74 3.23 11.41
CA VAL A 189 -3.72 2.16 11.48
C VAL A 189 -3.79 1.49 10.13
N ILE A 190 -3.62 0.18 10.06
CA ILE A 190 -3.71 -0.55 8.80
C ILE A 190 -5.10 -1.15 8.70
N PHE A 191 -5.80 -0.85 7.60
CA PHE A 191 -7.14 -1.39 7.34
C PHE A 191 -7.05 -2.70 6.57
N HIS A 192 -7.57 -3.77 7.15
CA HIS A 192 -7.63 -5.10 6.54
C HIS A 192 -9.06 -5.46 6.21
N ARG A 193 -9.28 -5.79 4.93
CA ARG A 193 -10.57 -6.20 4.37
C ARG A 193 -11.03 -7.54 4.95
N ARG A 194 -12.33 -7.82 4.79
CA ARG A 194 -12.94 -9.11 5.15
C ARG A 194 -12.15 -10.27 4.55
N GLY A 195 -11.82 -11.29 5.36
CA GLY A 195 -11.09 -12.46 4.89
C GLY A 195 -9.60 -12.25 4.53
N HIS A 196 -9.05 -11.05 4.72
CA HIS A 196 -7.65 -10.73 4.40
C HIS A 196 -6.78 -10.70 5.66
N HIS A 197 -5.49 -11.04 5.55
CA HIS A 197 -4.49 -10.99 6.64
C HIS A 197 -4.91 -11.65 7.97
N GLY A 198 -5.69 -12.73 7.92
CA GLY A 198 -6.18 -13.43 9.12
C GLY A 198 -7.41 -12.78 9.76
N CYS A 199 -8.09 -11.87 9.06
CA CYS A 199 -9.44 -11.46 9.42
C CYS A 199 -10.43 -12.59 9.11
N PRO A 200 -11.27 -13.03 10.07
CA PRO A 200 -12.29 -14.03 9.82
C PRO A 200 -13.34 -13.51 8.81
N LEU A 201 -13.73 -14.36 7.87
CA LEU A 201 -14.87 -14.10 6.99
C LEU A 201 -16.12 -14.72 7.63
N VAL A 202 -16.82 -13.93 8.45
CA VAL A 202 -18.03 -14.37 9.18
C VAL A 202 -19.32 -14.15 8.39
N SER A 203 -19.33 -13.15 7.50
CA SER A 203 -20.45 -12.85 6.61
C SER A 203 -20.23 -13.51 5.24
N PRO A 204 -21.29 -13.98 4.54
CA PRO A 204 -21.19 -14.51 3.17
C PRO A 204 -20.98 -13.42 2.11
N ARG A 205 -20.39 -12.28 2.49
CA ARG A 205 -20.12 -11.13 1.64
C ARG A 205 -18.62 -10.97 1.48
N LEU A 206 -18.14 -11.11 0.24
CA LEU A 206 -16.80 -10.68 -0.16
C LEU A 206 -16.86 -9.21 -0.54
N GLN A 207 -15.82 -8.44 -0.18
CA GLN A 207 -15.75 -7.03 -0.53
C GLN A 207 -15.44 -6.89 -2.03
N PRO A 208 -16.34 -6.29 -2.84
CA PRO A 208 -16.07 -6.01 -4.24
C PRO A 208 -14.90 -5.05 -4.41
N PHE A 209 -14.26 -5.09 -5.59
CA PHE A 209 -13.15 -4.19 -5.87
C PHE A 209 -13.60 -2.74 -5.86
N GLY A 210 -13.08 -1.97 -4.90
CA GLY A 210 -13.40 -0.55 -4.76
C GLY A 210 -14.72 -0.25 -4.05
N ASP A 211 -15.41 -1.24 -3.45
CA ASP A 211 -16.59 -0.98 -2.61
C ASP A 211 -16.16 -0.32 -1.28
N PRO A 212 -16.51 0.96 -1.04
CA PRO A 212 -16.08 1.69 0.15
C PRO A 212 -16.96 1.44 1.37
N SER A 213 -18.01 0.61 1.31
CA SER A 213 -18.97 0.41 2.41
C SER A 213 -18.26 0.07 3.74
N ASP A 214 -17.43 -0.97 3.73
CA ASP A 214 -16.65 -1.40 4.91
C ASP A 214 -15.68 -0.31 5.38
N LEU A 215 -15.11 0.44 4.44
CA LEU A 215 -14.16 1.51 4.75
C LEU A 215 -14.86 2.71 5.39
N LYS A 216 -16.08 3.06 4.96
CA LYS A 216 -16.87 4.14 5.55
C LYS A 216 -17.17 3.86 7.03
N GLU A 217 -17.57 2.63 7.33
CA GLU A 217 -17.83 2.20 8.71
C GLU A 217 -16.55 2.23 9.56
N ALA A 218 -15.44 1.71 9.02
CA ALA A 218 -14.15 1.76 9.71
C ALA A 218 -13.66 3.19 9.98
N ILE A 219 -13.80 4.09 9.01
CA ILE A 219 -13.45 5.51 9.19
C ILE A 219 -14.34 6.16 10.25
N THR A 220 -15.64 5.87 10.22
CA THR A 220 -16.59 6.39 11.21
C THR A 220 -16.23 5.92 12.61
N TYR A 221 -15.87 4.64 12.76
CA TYR A 221 -15.38 4.08 14.02
C TYR A 221 -14.10 4.79 14.52
N ILE A 222 -13.09 4.95 13.65
CA ILE A 222 -11.84 5.63 14.01
C ILE A 222 -12.10 7.08 14.39
N ARG A 223 -12.99 7.76 13.67
CA ARG A 223 -13.38 9.14 13.96
C ARG A 223 -14.10 9.25 15.31
N PHE A 224 -14.97 8.30 15.63
CA PHE A 224 -15.65 8.25 16.93
C PHE A 224 -14.65 8.04 18.08
N ARG A 225 -13.65 7.16 17.90
CA ARG A 225 -12.60 6.92 18.91
C ARG A 225 -11.64 8.10 19.07
N HIS A 226 -11.39 8.85 18.00
CA HIS A 226 -10.48 9.98 17.98
C HIS A 226 -11.15 11.24 17.39
N PRO A 227 -12.13 11.85 18.09
CA PRO A 227 -13.00 12.88 17.52
C PRO A 227 -12.30 14.22 17.26
N ALA A 228 -11.23 14.52 17.98
CA ALA A 228 -10.47 15.76 17.82
C ALA A 228 -9.13 15.57 17.08
N ALA A 229 -8.76 14.34 16.70
CA ALA A 229 -7.55 14.11 15.92
C ALA A 229 -7.83 14.31 14.42
N PRO A 230 -6.90 14.93 13.66
CA PRO A 230 -6.99 14.94 12.21
C PRO A 230 -6.75 13.52 11.66
N LEU A 231 -7.54 13.13 10.66
CA LEU A 231 -7.44 11.83 10.00
C LEU A 231 -6.82 12.01 8.61
N PHE A 232 -5.75 11.27 8.34
CA PHE A 232 -5.13 11.18 7.02
C PHE A 232 -5.26 9.76 6.49
N ALA A 233 -5.36 9.59 5.18
CA ALA A 233 -5.38 8.29 4.54
C ALA A 233 -4.25 8.11 3.52
N VAL A 234 -3.63 6.94 3.49
CA VAL A 234 -2.66 6.57 2.46
C VAL A 234 -2.99 5.19 1.91
N SER A 235 -2.98 5.03 0.59
CA SER A 235 -3.19 3.73 -0.05
C SER A 235 -1.97 3.28 -0.85
N GLU A 236 -1.73 1.96 -0.90
CA GLU A 236 -0.72 1.34 -1.76
C GLU A 236 -1.38 0.59 -2.94
N GLY A 237 -0.97 0.91 -4.17
CA GLY A 237 -1.32 0.13 -5.37
C GLY A 237 -2.83 0.04 -5.57
N SER A 238 -3.35 -1.19 -5.68
CA SER A 238 -4.79 -1.46 -5.83
C SER A 238 -5.64 -1.08 -4.61
N GLY A 239 -5.03 -0.73 -3.48
CA GLY A 239 -5.71 -0.09 -2.35
C GLY A 239 -6.29 1.28 -2.71
N SER A 240 -5.74 1.95 -3.74
CA SER A 240 -6.20 3.28 -4.17
C SER A 240 -7.63 3.25 -4.70
N ALA A 241 -8.07 2.16 -5.33
CA ALA A 241 -9.44 2.07 -5.82
C ALA A 241 -10.44 2.25 -4.68
N LEU A 242 -10.19 1.61 -3.54
CA LEU A 242 -11.02 1.72 -2.35
C LEU A 242 -11.01 3.14 -1.76
N LEU A 243 -9.82 3.72 -1.62
CA LEU A 243 -9.66 5.08 -1.07
C LEU A 243 -10.31 6.14 -1.98
N LEU A 244 -10.10 6.03 -3.29
CA LEU A 244 -10.66 6.97 -4.26
C LEU A 244 -12.18 6.82 -4.37
N SER A 245 -12.73 5.60 -4.34
CA SER A 245 -14.19 5.40 -4.27
C SER A 245 -14.78 6.06 -3.03
N TYR A 246 -14.17 5.85 -1.86
CA TYR A 246 -14.60 6.50 -0.62
C TYR A 246 -14.60 8.04 -0.75
N LEU A 247 -13.50 8.62 -1.24
CA LEU A 247 -13.39 10.07 -1.40
C LEU A 247 -14.38 10.62 -2.44
N GLY A 248 -14.62 9.88 -3.52
CA GLY A 248 -15.58 10.25 -4.56
C GLY A 248 -17.03 10.21 -4.08
N GLU A 249 -17.40 9.16 -3.33
CA GLU A 249 -18.75 9.00 -2.81
C GLU A 249 -19.07 9.92 -1.63
N CYS A 250 -18.11 10.16 -0.73
CA CYS A 250 -18.32 11.05 0.42
C CYS A 250 -18.13 12.52 0.05
N GLY A 251 -17.25 12.84 -0.91
CA GLY A 251 -16.95 14.21 -1.30
C GLY A 251 -16.63 15.10 -0.09
N SER A 252 -17.35 16.22 0.03
CA SER A 252 -17.20 17.19 1.14
C SER A 252 -17.62 16.67 2.52
N SER A 253 -18.34 15.55 2.59
CA SER A 253 -18.74 14.91 3.85
C SER A 253 -17.69 13.95 4.40
N SER A 254 -16.55 13.79 3.71
CA SER A 254 -15.46 12.93 4.16
C SER A 254 -14.84 13.43 5.46
N TYR A 255 -14.60 12.52 6.41
CA TYR A 255 -13.85 12.81 7.64
C TYR A 255 -12.34 12.97 7.43
N MET A 256 -11.84 12.81 6.20
CA MET A 256 -10.41 12.86 5.89
C MET A 256 -9.92 14.31 5.74
N THR A 257 -8.90 14.66 6.50
CA THR A 257 -8.16 15.92 6.37
C THR A 257 -7.28 15.93 5.11
N GLY A 258 -6.77 14.76 4.72
CA GLY A 258 -5.98 14.62 3.50
C GLY A 258 -5.78 13.15 3.13
N ALA A 259 -5.54 12.90 1.85
CA ALA A 259 -5.31 11.56 1.34
C ALA A 259 -4.17 11.54 0.33
N ALA A 260 -3.40 10.46 0.30
CA ALA A 260 -2.37 10.23 -0.71
C ALA A 260 -2.44 8.79 -1.23
N CYS A 261 -2.23 8.62 -2.54
CA CYS A 261 -2.19 7.29 -3.15
C CYS A 261 -0.79 7.03 -3.71
N ILE A 262 -0.15 5.96 -3.27
CA ILE A 262 1.16 5.53 -3.76
C ILE A 262 0.94 4.53 -4.90
N SER A 263 1.42 4.86 -6.09
CA SER A 263 1.22 4.08 -7.32
C SER A 263 -0.25 3.73 -7.57
N PRO A 264 -1.16 4.73 -7.68
CA PRO A 264 -2.59 4.47 -7.78
C PRO A 264 -2.97 3.77 -9.07
N VAL A 265 -3.96 2.88 -8.98
CA VAL A 265 -4.71 2.37 -10.14
C VAL A 265 -5.85 3.36 -10.43
N LEU A 266 -5.62 4.29 -11.37
CA LEU A 266 -6.60 5.32 -11.73
C LEU A 266 -7.69 4.81 -12.69
N ARG A 267 -7.32 3.95 -13.64
CA ARG A 267 -8.24 3.38 -14.64
C ARG A 267 -8.44 1.90 -14.35
N CYS A 268 -9.26 1.62 -13.33
CA CYS A 268 -9.48 0.26 -12.83
C CYS A 268 -10.00 -0.68 -13.93
N ARG A 269 -10.92 -0.21 -14.77
CA ARG A 269 -11.47 -0.98 -15.89
C ARG A 269 -10.37 -1.45 -16.84
N GLU A 270 -9.54 -0.53 -17.32
CA GLU A 270 -8.42 -0.85 -18.21
C GLU A 270 -7.37 -1.73 -17.53
N TRP A 271 -7.15 -1.55 -16.23
CA TRP A 271 -6.26 -2.42 -15.46
C TRP A 271 -6.76 -3.88 -15.41
N PHE A 272 -8.08 -4.08 -15.28
CA PHE A 272 -8.68 -5.41 -15.35
C PHE A 272 -8.71 -5.97 -16.79
N GLU A 273 -9.01 -5.12 -17.78
CA GLU A 273 -9.12 -5.53 -19.20
C GLU A 273 -7.75 -5.81 -19.85
N ALA A 274 -6.72 -5.01 -19.55
CA ALA A 274 -5.36 -5.22 -20.06
C ALA A 274 -4.68 -6.44 -19.42
N GLY A 275 -5.17 -6.88 -18.26
CA GLY A 275 -4.59 -7.96 -17.47
C GLY A 275 -3.25 -7.59 -16.85
N LEU A 276 -2.89 -8.32 -15.80
CA LEU A 276 -1.50 -8.33 -15.34
C LEU A 276 -0.69 -9.24 -16.29
N PRO A 277 0.63 -9.05 -16.43
CA PRO A 277 1.43 -10.02 -17.14
C PRO A 277 1.19 -11.42 -16.56
N TRP A 278 1.00 -12.40 -17.43
CA TRP A 278 0.63 -13.79 -17.11
C TRP A 278 1.18 -14.37 -15.79
N PRO A 279 2.49 -14.21 -15.44
CA PRO A 279 3.00 -14.76 -14.18
C PRO A 279 2.40 -14.09 -12.93
N TYR A 280 2.13 -12.78 -12.96
CA TYR A 280 1.53 -12.06 -11.84
C TYR A 280 0.06 -12.41 -11.68
N GLU A 281 -0.67 -12.50 -12.79
CA GLU A 281 -2.08 -12.89 -12.80
C GLU A 281 -2.27 -14.29 -12.20
N ARG A 282 -1.49 -15.27 -12.66
CA ARG A 282 -1.57 -16.64 -12.15
C ARG A 282 -1.21 -16.74 -10.68
N GLY A 283 -0.20 -15.99 -10.23
CA GLY A 283 0.18 -15.91 -8.82
C GLY A 283 -0.92 -15.28 -7.96
N PHE A 284 -1.54 -14.20 -8.43
CA PHE A 284 -2.67 -13.54 -7.76
C PHE A 284 -3.88 -14.48 -7.66
N LEU A 285 -4.30 -15.08 -8.77
CA LEU A 285 -5.43 -16.00 -8.81
C LEU A 285 -5.19 -17.23 -7.93
N LEU A 286 -3.98 -17.79 -7.94
CA LEU A 286 -3.63 -18.90 -7.06
C LEU A 286 -3.73 -18.48 -5.59
N HIS A 287 -3.24 -17.30 -5.24
CA HIS A 287 -3.33 -16.77 -3.89
C HIS A 287 -4.79 -16.60 -3.45
N GLN A 288 -5.63 -15.98 -4.28
CA GLN A 288 -7.05 -15.82 -4.01
C GLN A 288 -7.75 -17.17 -3.90
N LYS A 289 -7.43 -18.13 -4.78
CA LYS A 289 -7.97 -19.49 -4.72
C LYS A 289 -7.61 -20.20 -3.42
N ILE A 290 -6.36 -20.09 -2.96
CA ILE A 290 -5.93 -20.64 -1.66
C ILE A 290 -6.64 -19.95 -0.50
N ALA A 291 -6.78 -18.63 -0.54
CA ALA A 291 -7.50 -17.89 0.48
C ALA A 291 -8.97 -18.34 0.56
N LEU A 292 -9.66 -18.40 -0.59
CA LEU A 292 -11.04 -18.86 -0.70
C LEU A 292 -11.20 -20.33 -0.30
N SER A 293 -10.28 -21.22 -0.69
CA SER A 293 -10.38 -22.63 -0.32
C SER A 293 -10.27 -22.85 1.18
N ARG A 294 -9.46 -22.05 1.89
CA ARG A 294 -9.40 -22.08 3.36
C ARG A 294 -10.74 -21.73 3.99
N TRP A 295 -11.45 -20.75 3.42
CA TRP A 295 -12.79 -20.38 3.89
C TRP A 295 -13.83 -21.45 3.60
N VAL A 296 -13.83 -22.01 2.39
CA VAL A 296 -14.75 -23.09 2.02
C VAL A 296 -14.55 -24.31 2.91
N MET A 297 -13.30 -24.71 3.17
CA MET A 297 -12.99 -25.80 4.08
C MET A 297 -13.41 -25.49 5.52
N GLY A 298 -13.12 -24.28 6.02
CA GLY A 298 -13.52 -23.87 7.37
C GLY A 298 -15.05 -23.80 7.55
N ALA A 299 -15.78 -23.33 6.54
CA ALA A 299 -17.24 -23.32 6.53
C ALA A 299 -17.82 -24.74 6.47
N ALA A 300 -17.25 -25.62 5.63
CA ALA A 300 -17.65 -27.03 5.56
C ALA A 300 -17.42 -27.75 6.91
N ASP A 301 -16.29 -27.48 7.56
CA ASP A 301 -15.97 -28.03 8.89
C ASP A 301 -16.90 -27.49 9.99
N ALA A 302 -17.36 -26.23 9.87
CA ALA A 302 -18.33 -25.64 10.80
C ALA A 302 -19.73 -26.22 10.60
N VAL A 303 -20.16 -26.40 9.36
CA VAL A 303 -21.44 -27.05 9.01
C VAL A 303 -21.44 -28.53 9.43
N GLY A 304 -20.34 -29.25 9.19
CA GLY A 304 -20.17 -30.64 9.62
C GLY A 304 -20.19 -30.81 11.15
N ARG A 305 -19.63 -29.85 11.91
CA ARG A 305 -19.71 -29.83 13.38
C ARG A 305 -21.09 -29.43 13.91
N GLY A 306 -21.80 -28.53 13.22
CA GLY A 306 -23.18 -28.16 13.55
C GLY A 306 -24.17 -29.32 13.35
N LEU A 307 -23.96 -30.15 12.32
CA LEU A 307 -24.73 -31.38 12.10
C LEU A 307 -24.37 -32.51 13.10
N GLY A 308 -23.19 -32.46 13.73
CA GLY A 308 -22.76 -33.43 14.74
C GLY A 308 -23.26 -33.16 16.17
N LEU A 309 -23.83 -31.98 16.45
CA LEU A 309 -24.35 -31.60 17.78
C LEU A 309 -25.88 -31.61 17.87
N GLY A 310 -26.58 -32.02 16.80
CA GLY A 310 -28.04 -32.04 16.74
C GLY A 310 -28.72 -33.35 17.16
N ASN A 311 -27.99 -34.37 17.65
CA ASN A 311 -28.59 -35.70 17.89
C ASN A 311 -28.17 -36.39 19.19
N SER A 312 -28.09 -35.64 20.30
CA SER A 312 -28.05 -36.26 21.64
C SER A 312 -28.75 -35.41 22.70
N SER A 313 -30.08 -35.40 22.64
CA SER A 313 -30.94 -35.14 23.80
C SER A 313 -32.36 -35.64 23.50
N ALA A 314 -32.49 -36.96 23.36
CA ALA A 314 -33.75 -37.64 23.59
C ALA A 314 -33.68 -38.24 24.99
N TRP A 315 -34.34 -37.57 25.93
CA TRP A 315 -34.64 -38.10 27.25
C TRP A 315 -35.55 -39.34 27.13
N TYR A 316 -35.09 -40.46 27.67
CA TYR A 316 -35.87 -41.44 28.42
C TYR A 316 -34.97 -42.01 29.52
#